data_AF-A0A958GDE4-F1
#
_entry.id   AF-A0A958GDE4-F1
#
_cell.length_a   1.000
_cell.length_b   1.000
_cell.length_c   1.000
_cell.angle_alpha   90.00
_cell.angle_beta   90.00
_cell.angle_gamma   90.00
#
_symmetry.space_group_name_H-M   'P 1'
#
loop_
_entity.id
_entity.type
_entity.pdbx_description
1 polymer ?
#
loop_
_entity_poly.entity_id
_entity_poly.type
_entity_poly.pdbx_seq_one_letter_code
_entity_poly.pdbx_strand_id
1 'polypeptide(L)' 'GNVAVGLGVMAAGMEICAMYPITPATSASHYLSEVFENAGGVVHQAEDEIAACAFAIGSSYAGKCAVTIT' A
#
# COMPACT_ATOMS: atom_id res chain seq x y z
N GLY A 1 -15.98 0.06 2.63
CA GLY A 1 -15.06 1.07 2.07
C GLY A 1 -13.69 0.49 1.85
N ASN A 2 -12.95 0.27 2.94
CA ASN A 2 -11.54 -0.10 2.91
C ASN A 2 -11.21 -1.40 2.15
N VAL A 3 -12.01 -2.45 2.32
CA VAL A 3 -11.85 -3.68 1.51
C VAL A 3 -12.06 -3.39 0.01
N ALA A 4 -13.01 -2.53 -0.35
CA ALA A 4 -13.24 -2.15 -1.74
C ALA A 4 -12.07 -1.32 -2.32
N VAL A 5 -11.45 -0.46 -1.51
CA VAL A 5 -10.20 0.24 -1.88
C VAL A 5 -9.08 -0.77 -2.10
N GLY A 6 -8.89 -1.74 -1.20
CA GLY A 6 -7.92 -2.80 -1.34
C GLY A 6 -8.13 -3.63 -2.61
N LEU A 7 -9.37 -4.02 -2.92
CA LEU A 7 -9.72 -4.69 -4.18
C LEU A 7 -9.40 -3.82 -5.41
N GLY A 8 -9.63 -2.51 -5.33
CA GLY A 8 -9.27 -1.56 -6.38
C GLY A 8 -7.75 -1.48 -6.60
N VAL A 9 -6.97 -1.46 -5.52
CA VAL A 9 -5.49 -1.50 -5.56
C VAL A 9 -5.01 -2.78 -6.25
N MET A 10 -5.58 -3.93 -5.89
CA MET A 10 -5.26 -5.21 -6.52
C MET A 10 -5.64 -5.22 -8.01
N ALA A 11 -6.84 -4.74 -8.34
CA ALA A 11 -7.33 -4.70 -9.72
C ALA A 11 -6.52 -3.72 -10.61
N ALA A 12 -5.95 -2.67 -10.02
CA ALA A 12 -5.08 -1.72 -10.71
C ALA A 12 -3.68 -2.28 -11.00
N GLY A 13 -3.34 -3.48 -10.50
CA GLY A 13 -2.02 -4.08 -10.69
C GLY A 13 -0.91 -3.31 -9.98
N MET A 14 -1.22 -2.65 -8.86
CA MET A 14 -0.22 -2.04 -8.02
C MET A 14 0.71 -3.11 -7.44
N GLU A 15 1.96 -2.76 -7.18
CA GLU A 15 3.00 -3.69 -6.75
C GLU A 15 3.50 -3.38 -5.34
N ILE A 16 3.38 -2.14 -4.88
CA ILE A 16 3.90 -1.70 -3.58
C ILE A 16 2.87 -0.83 -2.86
N CYS A 17 2.56 -1.15 -1.60
CA CYS A 17 1.80 -0.30 -0.69
C CYS A 17 2.71 0.11 0.47
N ALA A 18 3.01 1.40 0.61
CA ALA A 18 3.74 1.94 1.77
C ALA A 18 2.77 2.69 2.68
N MET A 19 2.74 2.38 3.97
CA MET A 19 1.72 2.93 4.88
C MET A 19 2.23 3.13 6.31
N TYR A 20 1.56 4.00 7.06
CA TYR A 20 1.67 4.09 8.50
C TYR A 20 0.30 3.80 9.15
N PRO A 21 0.21 3.00 10.23
CA PRO A 21 -1.08 2.64 10.82
C PRO A 21 -1.82 3.84 11.44
N ILE A 22 -2.92 4.26 10.81
CA ILE A 22 -3.84 5.27 11.37
C ILE A 22 -5.31 4.89 11.15
N THR A 23 -6.16 5.10 12.17
CA THR A 23 -7.61 4.84 12.08
C THR A 23 -8.28 5.96 11.27
N PRO A 24 -9.20 5.65 10.33
CA PRO A 24 -9.77 4.34 10.01
C PRO A 24 -9.06 3.58 8.87
N ALA A 25 -7.98 4.12 8.31
CA ALA A 25 -7.33 3.63 7.09
C ALA A 25 -6.60 2.27 7.25
N THR A 26 -6.12 1.95 8.47
CA THR A 26 -5.33 0.73 8.74
C THR A 26 -5.98 -0.56 8.24
N SER A 27 -7.31 -0.66 8.26
CA SER A 27 -7.97 -1.89 7.80
C SER A 27 -7.86 -2.14 6.29
N ALA A 28 -7.59 -1.09 5.48
CA ALA A 28 -7.31 -1.27 4.05
C ALA A 28 -5.92 -1.89 3.83
N SER A 29 -4.91 -1.42 4.55
CA SER A 29 -3.55 -1.96 4.46
C SER A 29 -3.45 -3.35 5.11
N HIS A 30 -4.21 -3.64 6.18
CA HIS A 30 -4.32 -5.01 6.71
C HIS A 30 -4.88 -5.99 5.68
N TYR A 31 -5.95 -5.61 4.96
CA TYR A 31 -6.48 -6.45 3.88
C TYR A 31 -5.41 -6.68 2.79
N LEU A 32 -4.68 -5.63 2.38
CA LEU A 32 -3.59 -5.79 1.42
C LEU A 32 -2.48 -6.70 1.95
N SER A 33 -2.10 -6.60 3.23
CA SER A 33 -1.08 -7.50 3.81
C SER A 33 -1.44 -8.98 3.71
N GLU A 34 -2.73 -9.33 3.65
CA GLU A 34 -3.19 -10.71 3.47
C GLU A 34 -3.15 -11.20 2.02
N VAL A 35 -3.32 -10.30 1.04
CA VAL A 35 -3.52 -10.69 -0.38
C VAL A 35 -2.38 -10.27 -1.31
N PHE A 36 -1.60 -9.25 -0.95
CA PHE A 36 -0.73 -8.57 -1.89
C PHE A 36 0.51 -9.40 -2.22
N GLU A 37 1.06 -10.09 -1.23
CA GLU A 37 2.20 -11.02 -1.40
C GLU A 37 1.87 -12.16 -2.37
N ASN A 38 0.63 -12.66 -2.35
CA ASN A 38 0.16 -13.70 -3.28
C ASN A 38 0.12 -13.23 -4.74
N ALA A 39 0.06 -11.91 -4.97
CA ALA A 39 0.13 -11.30 -6.30
C ALA A 39 1.53 -10.76 -6.66
N GLY A 40 2.54 -11.06 -5.84
CA GLY A 40 3.92 -10.58 -6.03
C GLY A 40 4.15 -9.13 -5.60
N GLY A 41 3.18 -8.53 -4.90
CA GLY A 41 3.28 -7.19 -4.32
C GLY A 41 3.83 -7.18 -2.89
N VAL A 42 4.13 -5.99 -2.36
CA VAL A 42 4.70 -5.80 -1.02
C VAL A 42 3.92 -4.73 -0.25
N VAL A 43 3.64 -5.00 1.03
CA VAL A 43 3.22 -3.98 1.99
C VAL A 43 4.41 -3.59 2.86
N HIS A 44 4.78 -2.32 2.85
CA HIS A 44 5.82 -1.74 3.70
C HIS A 44 5.19 -0.84 4.76
N GLN A 45 5.34 -1.23 6.04
CA GLN A 45 4.98 -0.35 7.15
C GLN A 45 6.16 0.60 7.42
N ALA A 46 5.95 1.88 7.12
CA ALA A 46 6.91 2.94 7.39
C ALA A 46 6.82 3.43 8.84
N GLU A 47 7.77 4.27 9.24
CA GLU A 47 7.85 4.89 10.58
C GLU A 47 6.86 6.03 10.80
N ASP A 48 6.46 6.72 9.72
CA ASP A 48 5.45 7.80 9.71
C ASP A 48 4.87 7.97 8.28
N GLU A 49 3.86 8.83 8.14
CA GLU A 49 3.19 9.07 6.86
C GLU A 49 4.09 9.75 5.81
N ILE A 50 5.09 10.54 6.25
CA ILE A 50 6.04 11.21 5.35
C ILE A 50 6.96 10.16 4.73
N ALA A 51 7.50 9.25 5.53
CA ALA A 51 8.31 8.13 5.10
C ALA A 51 7.51 7.18 4.20
N ALA A 52 6.25 6.90 4.52
CA ALA A 52 5.36 6.09 3.67
C ALA A 52 5.19 6.71 2.27
N CYS A 53 4.93 8.02 2.19
CA CYS A 53 4.79 8.74 0.93
C CYS A 53 6.11 8.79 0.16
N ALA A 54 7.23 9.10 0.83
CA ALA A 54 8.55 9.12 0.22
C ALA A 54 8.95 7.75 -0.35
N PHE A 55 8.64 6.65 0.37
CA PHE A 55 8.88 5.29 -0.08
C PHE A 55 8.04 4.95 -1.32
N ALA A 56 6.76 5.32 -1.35
CA ALA A 56 5.90 5.11 -2.51
C ALA A 56 6.41 5.86 -3.75
N ILE A 57 6.85 7.12 -3.59
CA ILE A 57 7.44 7.91 -4.67
C ILE A 57 8.76 7.29 -5.14
N GLY A 58 9.65 6.88 -4.22
CA GLY A 58 10.90 6.21 -4.56
C GLY A 58 10.69 4.89 -5.30
N SER A 59 9.67 4.13 -4.88
CA SER A 59 9.23 2.90 -5.56
C SER A 59 8.74 3.19 -6.99
N SER A 60 7.97 4.26 -7.17
CA SER A 60 7.52 4.70 -8.49
C SER A 60 8.68 5.14 -9.38
N TYR A 61 9.64 5.88 -8.83
CA TYR A 61 10.87 6.25 -9.53
C TYR A 61 11.68 5.01 -9.98
N ALA A 62 11.68 3.95 -9.17
CA ALA A 62 12.31 2.67 -9.51
C ALA A 62 11.50 1.81 -10.51
N GLY A 63 10.39 2.33 -11.05
CA GLY A 63 9.59 1.68 -12.09
C GLY A 63 8.47 0.77 -11.57
N LYS A 64 8.10 0.86 -10.29
CA LYS A 64 7.02 0.10 -9.68
C LYS A 64 5.73 0.91 -9.58
N CYS A 65 4.58 0.29 -9.82
CA CYS A 65 3.30 0.96 -9.54
C CYS A 65 3.05 0.93 -8.03
N ALA A 66 3.10 2.07 -7.36
CA ALA A 66 3.04 2.16 -5.89
C ALA A 66 1.86 3.00 -5.40
N VAL A 67 1.44 2.75 -4.15
CA VAL A 67 0.37 3.46 -3.45
C VAL A 67 0.72 3.68 -1.99
N THR A 68 0.09 4.68 -1.37
CA THR A 68 0.07 4.86 0.07
C THR A 68 -1.35 4.88 0.61
N ILE A 69 -1.52 4.47 1.87
CA ILE A 69 -2.79 4.43 2.60
C ILE A 69 -2.57 5.18 3.92
N THR A 70 -3.43 6.17 4.17
CA THR A 70 -3.44 7.03 5.36
C THR A 70 -4.87 7.43 5.71
#